data_AF-A0A1N7KKB0-F1
#
_entry.id   AF-A0A1N7KKB0-F1
#
_cell.length_a   1.000
_cell.length_b   1.000
_cell.length_c   1.000
_cell.angle_alpha   90.00
_cell.angle_beta   90.00
_cell.angle_gamma   90.00
#
_symmetry.space_group_name_H-M   'P 1'
#
loop_
_entity.id
_entity.type
_entity.pdbx_description
1 polymer ?
#
loop_
_entity_poly.entity_id
_entity_poly.type
_entity_poly.pdbx_seq_one_letter_code
_entity_poly.pdbx_strand_id
1 'polypeptide(L)'
;MKNYTTKEVAELLGVSERTIQRHIATLIETLKTPNNKGFTIPEDIANLLLSRHQNDKTTTESDTENSEFPYVEYFTEEEYEEFKKRITEYPFLKEQISISQEYLESLKSQIEYFRMSYHRQLDIHEKLIDSVKERNFIEAKEKGLDNP
;
A
#
# COMPACT_ATOMS: atom_id res chain seq x y z
N MET A 1 29.48 -22.95 -12.20
CA MET A 1 30.35 -23.79 -11.32
C MET A 1 30.10 -25.26 -11.64
N LYS A 2 31.13 -26.10 -11.67
CA LYS A 2 30.99 -27.56 -11.87
C LYS A 2 30.68 -28.20 -10.52
N ASN A 3 29.58 -28.93 -10.43
CA ASN A 3 29.18 -29.64 -9.21
C ASN A 3 29.83 -31.02 -9.19
N TYR A 4 30.37 -31.43 -8.04
CA TYR A 4 30.90 -32.77 -7.82
C TYR A 4 29.97 -33.54 -6.88
N THR A 5 29.75 -34.82 -7.19
CA THR A 5 29.04 -35.76 -6.33
C THR A 5 29.98 -36.33 -5.26
N THR A 6 29.41 -36.85 -4.16
CA THR A 6 30.21 -37.47 -3.09
C THR A 6 31.08 -38.62 -3.60
N LYS A 7 30.62 -39.33 -4.64
CA LYS A 7 31.36 -40.41 -5.29
C LYS A 7 32.56 -39.91 -6.08
N GLU A 8 32.40 -38.85 -6.86
CA GLU A 8 33.50 -38.27 -7.62
C GLU A 8 34.57 -37.67 -6.70
N VAL A 9 34.17 -37.05 -5.58
CA VAL A 9 35.13 -36.56 -4.57
C VAL A 9 35.86 -37.73 -3.89
N ALA A 10 35.19 -38.87 -3.70
CA ALA A 10 35.80 -40.09 -3.15
C ALA A 10 36.89 -40.65 -4.05
N GLU A 11 36.58 -40.73 -5.35
CA GLU A 11 37.50 -41.17 -6.39
C GLU A 11 38.71 -40.21 -6.53
N LEU A 12 38.49 -38.89 -6.48
CA LEU A 12 39.56 -37.89 -6.56
C LEU A 12 40.53 -37.94 -5.38
N LEU A 13 40.03 -38.22 -4.18
CA LEU A 13 40.84 -38.27 -2.95
C LEU A 13 41.36 -39.68 -2.63
N GLY A 14 40.98 -40.70 -3.41
CA GLY A 14 41.37 -42.09 -3.18
C GLY A 14 40.81 -42.70 -1.89
N VAL A 15 39.66 -42.21 -1.41
CA VAL A 15 39.02 -42.62 -0.15
C VAL A 15 37.64 -43.21 -0.39
N SER A 16 37.09 -43.92 0.61
CA SER A 16 35.71 -44.42 0.53
C SER A 16 34.69 -43.28 0.59
N GLU A 17 33.54 -43.43 -0.09
CA GLU A 17 32.43 -42.47 -0.02
C GLU A 17 31.97 -42.21 1.43
N ARG A 18 32.02 -43.26 2.29
CA ARG A 18 31.68 -43.18 3.71
C ARG A 18 32.61 -42.23 4.48
N THR A 19 33.88 -42.16 4.10
CA THR A 19 34.87 -41.26 4.70
C THR A 19 34.46 -39.81 4.47
N ILE A 20 34.07 -39.47 3.24
CA ILE A 20 33.63 -38.11 2.87
C ILE A 20 32.33 -37.75 3.57
N GLN A 21 31.34 -38.66 3.56
CA GLN A 21 30.07 -38.44 4.26
C GLN A 21 30.29 -38.20 5.76
N ARG A 22 31.22 -38.93 6.39
CA ARG A 22 31.60 -38.70 7.79
C ARG A 22 32.20 -37.31 8.00
N HIS A 23 33.13 -36.87 7.14
CA HIS A 23 33.70 -35.53 7.24
C HIS A 23 32.63 -34.44 7.10
N ILE A 24 31.69 -34.59 6.17
CA ILE A 24 30.57 -33.66 6.01
C ILE A 24 29.69 -33.65 7.27
N ALA A 25 29.39 -34.81 7.85
CA ALA A 25 28.59 -34.90 9.06
C ALA A 25 29.25 -34.21 10.27
N THR A 26 30.56 -34.39 10.45
CA THR A 26 31.32 -33.71 11.51
C THR A 26 31.29 -32.19 11.32
N LEU A 27 31.45 -31.69 10.09
CA LEU A 27 31.34 -30.26 9.82
C LEU A 27 29.95 -29.72 10.15
N ILE A 28 28.88 -30.42 9.76
CA ILE A 28 27.51 -30.03 10.09
C ILE A 28 27.29 -29.99 11.61
N GLU A 29 27.84 -30.95 12.34
CA GLU A 29 27.73 -31.02 13.80
C GLU A 29 28.43 -29.83 14.48
N THR A 30 29.65 -29.49 14.04
CA THR A 30 30.39 -28.32 14.55
C THR A 30 29.68 -26.99 14.30
N LEU A 31 28.86 -26.92 13.25
CA LEU A 31 28.08 -25.73 12.89
C LEU A 31 26.69 -25.69 13.53
N LYS A 32 26.26 -26.74 14.25
CA LYS A 32 24.93 -26.79 14.89
C LYS A 32 24.92 -26.31 16.34
N THR A 33 26.06 -26.28 17.02
CA THR A 33 26.17 -25.91 18.43
C THR A 33 26.73 -24.49 18.57
N PRO A 34 25.88 -23.46 18.68
CA PRO A 34 26.34 -22.10 18.93
C PRO A 34 26.92 -22.00 20.35
N ASN A 35 28.12 -21.46 20.45
CA ASN A 35 28.62 -20.96 21.72
C ASN A 35 27.99 -19.59 22.00
N ASN A 36 28.10 -19.10 23.25
CA ASN A 36 27.51 -17.82 23.68
C ASN A 36 28.02 -16.56 22.91
N LYS A 37 28.95 -16.73 21.96
CA LYS A 37 29.52 -15.71 21.07
C LYS A 37 29.36 -16.03 19.57
N GLY A 38 28.58 -17.05 19.20
CA GLY A 38 28.37 -17.47 17.80
C GLY A 38 28.88 -18.89 17.49
N PHE A 39 29.01 -19.21 16.19
CA PHE A 39 29.50 -20.51 15.71
C PHE A 39 31.04 -20.53 15.64
N THR A 40 31.65 -21.62 16.10
CA THR A 40 33.09 -21.84 15.94
C THR A 40 33.35 -22.45 14.56
N ILE A 41 34.01 -21.71 13.67
CA ILE A 41 34.28 -22.14 12.30
C ILE A 41 35.75 -22.59 12.20
N PRO A 42 36.05 -23.81 11.69
CA PRO A 42 37.41 -24.24 11.40
C PRO A 42 38.12 -23.35 10.37
N GLU A 43 39.43 -23.18 10.51
CA GLU A 43 40.25 -22.28 9.68
C GLU A 43 40.11 -22.56 8.17
N ASP A 44 40.09 -23.82 7.77
CA ASP A 44 39.95 -24.23 6.37
C ASP A 44 38.65 -23.73 5.74
N ILE A 45 37.56 -23.75 6.53
CA ILE A 45 36.26 -23.25 6.08
C ILE A 45 36.25 -21.72 6.09
N ALA A 46 36.90 -21.08 7.05
CA ALA A 46 37.05 -19.62 7.04
C ALA A 46 37.82 -19.14 5.79
N ASN A 47 38.87 -19.85 5.39
CA ASN A 47 39.62 -19.56 4.16
C ASN A 47 38.79 -19.81 2.89
N LEU A 48 37.97 -20.87 2.88
CA LEU A 48 37.00 -21.12 1.82
C LEU A 48 35.97 -19.97 1.71
N LEU A 49 35.45 -19.50 2.85
CA LEU A 49 34.51 -18.40 2.90
C LEU A 49 35.15 -17.08 2.46
N LEU A 50 36.40 -16.81 2.87
CA LEU A 50 37.15 -15.62 2.45
C LEU A 50 37.39 -15.62 0.95
N SER A 51 37.85 -16.75 0.37
CA SER A 51 38.05 -16.87 -1.08
C SER A 51 36.75 -16.76 -1.86
N ARG A 52 35.64 -17.36 -1.38
CA ARG A 52 34.31 -17.16 -1.97
C ARG A 52 33.85 -15.72 -1.89
N HIS A 53 34.03 -15.05 -0.76
CA HIS A 53 33.68 -13.64 -0.59
C HIS A 53 34.48 -12.72 -1.51
N GLN A 54 35.77 -13.00 -1.74
CA GLN A 54 36.57 -12.24 -2.73
C GLN A 54 36.10 -12.48 -4.17
N ASN A 55 35.62 -13.69 -4.49
CA ASN A 55 34.99 -13.98 -5.78
C ASN A 55 33.56 -13.41 -5.89
N ASP A 56 32.85 -13.20 -4.77
CA ASP A 56 31.54 -12.55 -4.77
C ASP A 56 31.64 -11.03 -4.98
N LYS A 57 32.75 -10.41 -4.55
CA LYS A 57 33.06 -9.00 -4.86
C LYS A 57 33.25 -8.72 -6.34
N THR A 58 33.40 -9.74 -7.20
CA THR A 58 33.38 -9.54 -8.66
C THR A 58 31.97 -9.56 -9.24
N THR A 59 30.96 -9.97 -8.47
CA THR A 59 29.55 -10.00 -8.88
C THR A 59 28.77 -8.79 -8.37
N THR A 60 29.22 -8.16 -7.29
CA THR A 60 28.98 -6.74 -7.05
C THR A 60 30.08 -5.96 -7.75
N GLU A 61 29.98 -5.92 -9.09
CA GLU A 61 30.46 -4.77 -9.83
C GLU A 61 30.07 -3.54 -9.02
N SER A 62 31.01 -2.63 -8.81
CA SER A 62 30.71 -1.31 -8.30
C SER A 62 29.46 -0.78 -9.00
N ASP A 63 28.63 0.00 -8.30
CA ASP A 63 27.42 0.70 -8.80
C ASP A 63 27.75 1.71 -9.94
N THR A 64 28.56 1.32 -10.91
CA THR A 64 29.08 2.07 -12.05
C THR A 64 28.66 1.44 -13.38
N GLU A 65 28.04 0.27 -13.40
CA GLU A 65 27.44 -0.29 -14.62
C GLU A 65 25.91 -0.30 -14.55
N ASN A 66 25.35 0.89 -14.40
CA ASN A 66 24.00 1.21 -14.88
C ASN A 66 24.01 1.25 -16.43
N SER A 67 24.40 0.15 -17.10
CA SER A 67 24.54 0.14 -18.57
C SER A 67 23.20 0.18 -19.33
N GLU A 68 22.07 0.13 -18.61
CA GLU A 68 20.72 0.24 -19.18
C GLU A 68 20.20 1.70 -19.21
N PHE A 69 20.84 2.64 -18.51
CA PHE A 69 20.48 4.05 -18.52
C PHE A 69 21.70 4.92 -18.88
N PRO A 70 21.77 5.46 -20.12
CA PRO A 70 22.93 6.23 -20.59
C PRO A 70 23.18 7.54 -19.83
N TYR A 71 22.24 7.97 -18.98
CA TYR A 71 22.35 9.17 -18.16
C TYR A 71 21.76 8.90 -16.77
N VAL A 72 22.54 9.20 -15.73
CA VAL A 72 22.10 9.16 -14.34
C VAL A 72 21.99 10.60 -13.86
N GLU A 73 20.75 11.07 -13.70
CA GLU A 73 20.46 12.39 -13.13
C GLU A 73 20.11 12.22 -11.65
N TYR A 74 20.78 13.00 -10.81
CA TYR A 74 20.49 13.04 -9.38
C TYR A 74 19.52 14.19 -9.10
N PHE A 75 18.58 13.96 -8.20
CA PHE A 75 17.75 15.02 -7.68
C PHE A 75 18.62 16.07 -6.96
N THR A 76 18.28 17.33 -7.15
CA THR A 76 18.65 18.37 -6.19
C THR A 76 17.93 18.13 -4.86
N GLU A 77 18.45 18.70 -3.78
CA GLU A 77 17.87 18.52 -2.44
C GLU A 77 16.40 19.00 -2.38
N GLU A 78 16.09 20.08 -3.10
CA GLU A 78 14.74 20.62 -3.24
C GLU A 78 13.80 19.64 -3.97
N GLU A 79 14.26 19.06 -5.10
CA GLU A 79 13.48 18.09 -5.86
C GLU A 79 13.27 16.80 -5.08
N TYR A 80 14.24 16.37 -4.28
CA TYR A 80 14.12 15.18 -3.46
C TYR A 80 13.07 15.37 -2.36
N GLU A 81 13.06 16.54 -1.70
CA GLU A 81 12.04 16.85 -0.70
C GLU A 81 10.64 17.01 -1.34
N GLU A 82 10.54 17.59 -2.54
CA GLU A 82 9.28 17.57 -3.29
C GLU A 82 8.83 16.16 -3.65
N PHE A 83 9.73 15.32 -4.13
CA PHE A 83 9.44 13.94 -4.49
C PHE A 83 8.93 13.16 -3.28
N LYS A 84 9.60 13.32 -2.14
CA LYS A 84 9.17 12.76 -0.86
C LYS A 84 7.77 13.22 -0.48
N LYS A 85 7.48 14.53 -0.55
CA LYS A 85 6.13 15.09 -0.33
C LYS A 85 5.09 14.50 -1.29
N ARG A 86 5.44 14.32 -2.56
CA ARG A 86 4.53 13.72 -3.57
C ARG A 86 4.22 12.26 -3.28
N ILE A 87 5.14 11.51 -2.67
CA ILE A 87 4.90 10.12 -2.27
C ILE A 87 4.09 10.05 -0.97
N THR A 88 4.37 10.91 0.01
CA THR A 88 3.78 10.77 1.35
C THR A 88 2.53 11.60 1.56
N GLU A 89 2.51 12.86 1.13
CA GLU A 89 1.46 13.84 1.46
C GLU A 89 0.38 13.92 0.39
N TYR A 90 0.77 13.86 -0.89
CA TYR A 90 -0.16 14.07 -2.00
C TYR A 90 -1.25 12.99 -2.12
N PRO A 91 -0.98 11.69 -1.88
CA PRO A 91 -2.04 10.68 -1.89
C PRO A 91 -3.10 10.93 -0.83
N PHE A 92 -2.67 11.29 0.39
CA PHE A 92 -3.56 11.63 1.49
C PHE A 92 -4.38 12.88 1.18
N LEU A 93 -3.74 13.93 0.63
CA LEU A 93 -4.43 15.15 0.23
C LEU A 93 -5.46 14.88 -0.87
N LYS A 94 -5.13 14.03 -1.85
CA LYS A 94 -6.04 13.63 -2.93
C LYS A 94 -7.25 12.86 -2.38
N GLU A 95 -7.03 11.94 -1.45
CA GLU A 95 -8.10 11.21 -0.77
C GLU A 95 -9.01 12.17 0.01
N GLN A 96 -8.44 13.10 0.76
CA GLN A 96 -9.20 14.11 1.50
C GLN A 96 -10.06 15.00 0.59
N ILE A 97 -9.52 15.41 -0.57
CA ILE A 97 -10.26 16.14 -1.59
C ILE A 97 -11.42 15.30 -2.12
N SER A 98 -11.19 14.02 -2.41
CA SER A 98 -12.23 13.10 -2.91
C SER A 98 -13.38 12.96 -1.90
N ILE A 99 -13.06 12.72 -0.62
CA ILE A 99 -14.06 12.60 0.45
C ILE A 99 -14.85 13.91 0.59
N SER A 100 -14.17 15.05 0.51
CA SER A 100 -14.81 16.37 0.62
C SER A 100 -15.77 16.62 -0.56
N GLN A 101 -15.42 16.17 -1.77
CA GLN A 101 -16.28 16.27 -2.96
C GLN A 101 -17.54 15.41 -2.82
N GLU A 102 -17.41 14.16 -2.37
CA GLU A 102 -18.55 13.29 -2.11
C GLU A 102 -19.49 13.88 -1.06
N TYR A 103 -18.93 14.44 0.01
CA TYR A 103 -19.70 15.10 1.04
C TYR A 103 -20.47 16.31 0.49
N LEU A 104 -19.84 17.16 -0.33
CA LEU A 104 -20.49 18.30 -0.97
C LEU A 104 -21.64 17.86 -1.89
N GLU A 105 -21.45 16.80 -2.67
CA GLU A 105 -22.52 16.30 -3.54
C GLU A 105 -23.70 15.76 -2.72
N SER A 106 -23.43 15.08 -1.60
CA SER A 106 -24.48 14.63 -0.68
C SER A 106 -25.27 15.80 -0.10
N LEU A 107 -24.60 16.88 0.31
CA LEU A 107 -25.25 18.09 0.83
C LEU A 107 -26.10 18.76 -0.24
N LYS A 108 -25.59 18.84 -1.47
CA LYS A 108 -26.34 19.40 -2.60
C LYS A 108 -27.63 18.62 -2.87
N SER A 109 -27.56 17.29 -2.86
CA SER A 109 -28.75 16.43 -2.99
C SER A 109 -29.75 16.66 -1.85
N GLN A 110 -29.27 16.79 -0.60
CA GLN A 110 -30.15 17.10 0.53
C GLN A 110 -30.84 18.45 0.39
N ILE A 111 -30.11 19.49 -0.04
CA ILE A 111 -30.67 20.82 -0.29
C ILE A 111 -31.75 20.76 -1.36
N GLU A 112 -31.53 20.02 -2.44
CA GLU A 112 -32.52 19.84 -3.51
C GLU A 112 -33.78 19.12 -2.99
N TYR A 113 -33.61 18.06 -2.21
CA TYR A 113 -34.72 17.38 -1.54
C TYR A 113 -35.51 18.33 -0.64
N PHE A 114 -34.83 19.11 0.22
CA PHE A 114 -35.50 20.07 1.09
C PHE A 114 -36.23 21.15 0.31
N ARG A 115 -35.65 21.65 -0.78
CA ARG A 115 -36.30 22.62 -1.67
C ARG A 115 -37.58 22.05 -2.27
N MET A 116 -37.54 20.81 -2.76
CA MET A 116 -38.71 20.14 -3.34
C MET A 116 -39.80 19.90 -2.29
N SER A 117 -39.40 19.42 -1.11
CA SER A 117 -40.30 19.21 0.03
C SER A 117 -40.98 20.52 0.46
N TYR A 118 -40.21 21.61 0.52
CA TYR A 118 -40.72 22.92 0.87
C TYR A 118 -41.73 23.43 -0.17
N HIS A 119 -41.45 23.28 -1.47
CA HIS A 119 -42.42 23.61 -2.52
C HIS A 119 -43.72 22.82 -2.38
N ARG A 120 -43.63 21.51 -2.15
CA ARG A 120 -44.81 20.68 -1.90
C ARG A 120 -45.60 21.15 -0.68
N GLN A 121 -44.91 21.61 0.37
CA GLN A 121 -45.57 22.18 1.54
C GLN A 121 -46.31 23.48 1.22
N LEU A 122 -45.72 24.36 0.41
CA LEU A 122 -46.38 25.58 -0.06
C LEU A 122 -47.65 25.26 -0.86
N ASP A 123 -47.59 24.29 -1.78
CA ASP A 123 -48.75 23.85 -2.56
C ASP A 123 -49.89 23.33 -1.67
N ILE A 124 -49.54 22.60 -0.59
CA ILE A 124 -50.52 22.10 0.38
C ILE A 124 -51.17 23.26 1.13
N HIS A 125 -50.37 24.25 1.57
CA HIS A 125 -50.89 25.43 2.27
C HIS A 125 -51.81 26.26 1.37
N GLU A 126 -51.45 26.45 0.10
CA GLU A 126 -52.29 27.16 -0.87
C GLU A 126 -53.66 26.47 -1.02
N LYS A 127 -53.67 25.15 -1.25
CA LYS A 127 -54.92 24.37 -1.35
C LYS A 127 -55.75 24.43 -0.07
N LEU A 128 -55.10 24.44 1.09
CA LEU A 128 -55.80 24.55 2.37
C LEU A 128 -56.44 25.93 2.55
N ILE A 129 -55.73 27.00 2.17
CA ILE A 129 -56.27 28.36 2.17
C ILE A 129 -57.48 28.45 1.25
N ASP A 130 -57.41 27.88 0.04
CA ASP A 130 -58.52 27.88 -0.89
C ASP A 130 -59.72 27.09 -0.37
N SER A 131 -59.49 25.93 0.25
CA SER A 131 -60.56 25.16 0.91
C SER A 131 -61.22 25.93 2.06
N VAL A 132 -60.44 26.68 2.85
CA VAL A 132 -60.98 27.53 3.92
C VAL A 132 -61.78 28.70 3.33
N LYS A 133 -61.29 29.35 2.28
CA LYS A 133 -62.04 30.42 1.59
C LYS A 133 -63.37 29.91 1.04
N GLU A 134 -63.36 28.75 0.37
CA GLU A 134 -64.56 28.12 -0.17
C GLU A 134 -65.56 27.78 0.95
N ARG A 135 -65.08 27.19 2.05
CA ARG A 135 -65.91 26.90 3.23
C ARG A 135 -66.51 28.18 3.82
N ASN A 136 -65.70 29.22 3.99
CA ASN A 136 -66.16 30.50 4.52
C ASN A 136 -67.22 31.14 3.60
N PHE A 137 -67.05 31.03 2.27
CA PHE A 137 -68.03 31.51 1.31
C PHE A 137 -69.36 30.74 1.41
N ILE A 138 -69.30 29.41 1.49
CA ILE A 138 -70.49 28.57 1.68
C ILE A 138 -71.19 28.94 2.99
N GLU A 139 -70.44 29.06 4.10
CA GLU A 139 -71.00 29.39 5.41
C GLU A 139 -71.63 30.79 5.45
N ALA A 140 -70.99 31.79 4.84
CA ALA A 140 -71.53 33.14 4.74
C ALA A 140 -72.86 33.15 3.95
N LYS A 141 -72.92 32.38 2.86
CA LYS A 141 -74.13 32.22 2.04
C LYS A 141 -75.25 31.51 2.79
N GLU A 142 -74.94 30.42 3.52
CA GLU A 142 -75.92 29.70 4.34
C GLU A 142 -76.49 30.56 5.47
N LYS A 143 -75.66 31.41 6.07
CA LYS A 143 -76.07 32.30 7.17
C LYS A 143 -76.67 33.62 6.70
N GLY A 144 -76.73 33.88 5.39
CA GLY A 144 -77.25 35.13 4.82
C GLY A 144 -76.40 36.36 5.15
N LEU A 145 -75.11 36.18 5.45
CA LEU A 145 -74.16 37.25 5.78
C LEU A 145 -73.46 37.82 4.52
N ASP A 146 -73.85 37.37 3.33
CA ASP A 146 -73.26 37.71 2.02
C ASP A 146 -73.90 38.97 1.38
N ASN A 147 -74.99 39.49 1.94
CA ASN A 147 -75.60 40.74 1.47
C ASN A 147 -75.30 41.89 2.45
N PRO A 148 -74.82 43.06 1.98
CA PRO A 148 -74.54 44.23 2.82
C PRO A 148 -75.80 44.85 3.44
#